data_AF-A0A6I1KHQ5-F1
#
_entry.id   AF-A0A6I1KHQ5-F1
#
_cell.length_a   1.000
_cell.length_b   1.000
_cell.length_c   1.000
_cell.angle_alpha   90.00
_cell.angle_beta   90.00
_cell.angle_gamma   90.00
#
_symmetry.space_group_name_H-M   'P 1'
#
loop_
_entity.id
_entity.type
_entity.pdbx_description
1 polymer ?
#
loop_
_entity_poly.entity_id
_entity_poly.type
_entity_poly.pdbx_seq_one_letter_code
_entity_poly.pdbx_strand_id
1 'polypeptide(L)' 'MMIRVLYHDNRSGTVKDYQLDDLITAGKIVAFRRSNGWVTIGHDPVRGKGGEYDGQERRKRAEKLAKPADFFG' A
#
# COMPACT_ATOMS: atom_id res chain seq x y z
N MET A 1 19.67 2.16 8.86
CA MET A 1 19.96 2.32 7.40
C MET A 1 19.22 3.53 6.85
N MET A 2 19.70 4.12 5.74
CA MET A 2 19.01 5.22 5.06
C MET A 2 18.08 4.69 3.96
N ILE A 3 16.82 5.12 3.99
CA ILE A 3 15.75 4.67 3.10
C ILE A 3 15.27 5.88 2.30
N ARG A 4 15.14 5.74 0.98
CA ARG A 4 14.55 6.80 0.16
C ARG A 4 13.04 6.71 0.22
N VAL A 5 12.38 7.85 0.32
CA VAL A 5 10.92 7.97 0.39
C VAL A 5 10.43 8.97 -0.66
N LEU A 6 9.18 8.83 -1.06
CA LEU A 6 8.45 9.74 -1.92
C LEU A 6 7.30 10.34 -1.09
N TYR A 7 7.28 11.66 -0.98
CA TYR A 7 6.24 12.42 -0.29
C TYR A 7 5.06 12.69 -1.22
N HIS A 8 3.92 13.09 -0.66
CA HIS A 8 2.72 13.48 -1.44
C HIS A 8 3.00 14.62 -2.43
N ASP A 9 3.93 15.53 -2.11
CA ASP A 9 4.37 16.61 -2.99
C ASP A 9 5.25 16.16 -4.16
N ASN A 10 5.30 14.84 -4.44
CA ASN A 10 6.17 14.22 -5.44
C ASN A 10 7.67 14.50 -5.22
N ARG A 11 8.05 14.96 -4.02
CA ARG A 11 9.43 15.15 -3.61
C ARG A 11 9.98 13.84 -3.09
N SER A 12 11.22 13.53 -3.46
CA SER A 12 11.93 12.40 -2.86
C SER A 12 12.85 12.90 -1.74
N GLY A 13 12.96 12.12 -0.67
CA GLY A 13 13.86 12.39 0.44
C GLY A 13 14.51 11.13 0.95
N THR A 14 15.47 11.28 1.86
CA THR A 14 16.14 10.17 2.52
C THR A 14 15.89 10.27 4.02
N VAL A 15 15.37 9.22 4.61
CA VAL A 15 15.02 9.14 6.03
C VAL A 15 15.73 7.94 6.65
N LYS A 16 15.82 7.90 7.97
CA LYS A 16 16.36 6.73 8.66
C LYS A 16 15.28 5.66 8.80
N ASP A 17 15.68 4.40 8.95
CA ASP A 17 14.75 3.27 9.05
C ASP A 17 13.73 3.42 10.19
N TYR A 18 14.16 3.90 11.36
CA TYR A 18 13.26 4.13 12.49
C TYR A 18 12.24 5.26 12.24
N GLN A 19 12.52 6.17 11.31
CA GLN A 19 11.58 7.25 10.94
C GLN A 19 10.60 6.79 9.86
N LEU A 20 10.93 5.72 9.12
CA LEU A 20 10.08 5.23 8.05
C LEU A 20 8.72 4.80 8.60
N ASP A 21 8.70 4.02 9.68
CA ASP A 21 7.47 3.51 10.29
C ASP A 21 6.55 4.64 10.76
N ASP A 22 7.13 5.66 11.41
CA ASP A 22 6.42 6.88 11.82
C ASP A 22 5.85 7.65 10.62
N LEU A 23 6.61 7.77 9.53
CA LEU A 23 6.15 8.46 8.31
C LEU A 23 5.06 7.68 7.55
N ILE A 24 5.12 6.35 7.56
CA ILE A 24 4.08 5.48 7.01
C ILE A 24 2.81 5.61 7.84
N THR A 25 2.93 5.50 9.17
CA THR A 25 1.81 5.61 10.11
C THR A 25 1.17 6.99 10.08
N ALA A 26 1.98 8.05 9.98
CA ALA A 26 1.52 9.42 9.84
C ALA A 26 0.99 9.76 8.43
N GLY A 27 1.08 8.84 7.47
CA GLY A 27 0.61 9.06 6.09
C GLY A 27 1.34 10.21 5.39
N LYS A 28 2.61 10.46 5.72
CA LYS A 28 3.39 11.57 5.12
C LYS A 28 4.06 11.19 3.81
N ILE A 29 4.18 9.91 3.52
CA ILE A 29 4.84 9.39 2.32
C ILE A 29 3.90 8.46 1.55
N VAL A 30 4.06 8.44 0.23
CA VAL A 30 3.28 7.61 -0.70
C VAL A 30 4.04 6.38 -1.16
N ALA A 31 5.38 6.42 -1.12
CA ALA A 31 6.21 5.28 -1.48
C ALA A 31 7.58 5.32 -0.78
N PHE A 32 8.25 4.18 -0.68
CA PHE A 32 9.62 4.10 -0.18
C PHE A 32 10.44 3.06 -0.95
N ARG A 33 11.76 3.26 -1.02
CA ARG A 33 12.69 2.41 -1.76
C ARG A 33 13.41 1.47 -0.81
N ARG A 34 13.24 0.17 -1.05
CA ARG A 34 14.02 -0.91 -0.46
C ARG A 34 15.02 -1.48 -1.47
N SER A 35 15.83 -2.43 -1.04
CA SER A 35 16.83 -3.09 -1.90
C SER A 35 16.23 -3.68 -3.19
N ASN A 36 14.96 -4.11 -3.14
CA ASN A 36 14.26 -4.73 -4.28
C ASN A 36 13.50 -3.73 -5.18
N GLY A 37 13.48 -2.43 -4.85
CA GLY A 37 12.74 -1.42 -5.61
C GLY A 37 11.85 -0.52 -4.76
N TRP A 38 10.93 0.19 -5.42
CA TRP A 38 9.95 1.07 -4.79
C TRP A 38 8.73 0.28 -4.31
N VAL A 39 8.26 0.59 -3.11
CA VAL A 39 7.06 0.04 -2.48
C VAL A 39 6.09 1.18 -2.32
N THR A 40 4.92 1.09 -2.94
CA THR A 40 3.89 2.12 -2.89
C THR A 40 2.91 1.80 -1.76
N ILE A 41 2.77 2.73 -0.82
CA ILE A 41 1.88 2.58 0.33
C ILE A 41 0.43 2.63 -0.17
N GLY A 42 -0.37 1.63 0.23
CA GLY A 42 -1.75 1.47 -0.24
C GLY A 42 -1.92 0.71 -1.56
N HIS A 43 -0.84 0.39 -2.29
CA HIS A 43 -0.90 -0.48 -3.47
C HIS A 43 -0.13 -1.79 -3.26
N ASP A 44 1.08 -1.70 -2.71
CA ASP A 44 1.92 -2.86 -2.42
C ASP A 44 1.67 -3.39 -1.00
N PRO A 45 1.74 -4.71 -0.79
CA PRO A 45 1.58 -5.29 0.54
C PRO A 45 2.75 -4.88 1.44
N VAL A 46 2.51 -3.89 2.30
CA VAL A 46 3.41 -3.54 3.40
C VAL A 46 3.27 -4.64 4.46
N ARG A 47 4.21 -5.58 4.47
CA ARG A 47 4.14 -6.79 5.31
C ARG A 47 4.32 -6.41 6.79
N GLY A 48 3.23 -6.43 7.56
CA GLY A 48 3.26 -6.29 9.03
C GLY A 48 2.20 -5.32 9.55
N LYS A 49 1.19 -5.86 10.24
CA LYS A 49 0.04 -5.17 10.85
C LYS A 49 -0.86 -4.40 9.87
N GLY A 50 -2.04 -4.97 9.61
CA GLY A 50 -3.13 -4.30 8.92
C GLY A 50 -3.56 -3.03 9.66
N GLY A 51 -2.97 -1.90 9.28
CA GLY A 51 -3.58 -0.60 9.50
C GLY A 51 -4.76 -0.45 8.56
N GLU A 52 -5.91 -0.11 9.12
CA GLU A 52 -7.15 0.19 8.41
C GLU A 52 -6.87 1.30 7.39
N TYR A 53 -6.69 0.91 6.14
CA TYR A 53 -6.48 1.83 5.03
C TYR A 53 -7.87 2.21 4.52
N ASP A 54 -8.34 3.41 4.84
CA ASP A 54 -9.54 4.04 4.26
C ASP A 54 -9.27 4.44 2.80
N GLY A 55 -8.93 3.44 1.99
CA GLY A 55 -8.96 3.53 0.54
C GLY A 55 -10.33 3.04 0.10
N GLN A 56 -11.32 3.93 0.09
CA GLN A 56 -12.56 3.67 -0.65
C GLN A 56 -12.19 3.13 -2.04
N GLU A 57 -12.82 2.01 -2.41
CA GLU A 57 -12.70 1.30 -3.68
C GLU A 57 -11.43 0.49 -3.98
N ARG A 58 -11.32 -0.69 -3.35
CA ARG A 58 -10.75 -1.89 -4.03
C ARG A 58 -11.60 -3.16 -3.94
N ARG A 59 -12.92 -3.02 -3.71
CA ARG A 59 -13.89 -4.12 -3.89
C ARG A 59 -15.12 -3.67 -4.69
N LYS A 60 -14.94 -3.36 -5.97
CA LYS A 60 -16.04 -3.46 -6.96
C LYS A 60 -15.63 -4.16 -8.25
N ARG A 61 -14.58 -5.00 -8.22
CA ARG A 61 -14.17 -5.72 -9.44
C ARG A 61 -13.67 -7.15 -9.25
N ALA A 62 -14.04 -7.81 -8.15
CA ALA A 62 -13.82 -9.25 -7.97
C ALA A 62 -15.10 -10.03 -7.61
N GLU A 63 -16.29 -9.45 -7.79
CA GLU A 63 -17.58 -10.15 -7.63
C GLU A 63 -18.41 -10.16 -8.93
N LYS A 64 -17.75 -10.44 -10.06
CA LYS A 64 -18.44 -10.86 -11.30
C LYS A 64 -17.96 -12.22 -11.81
N LEU A 65 -17.44 -13.09 -10.94
CA LEU A 65 -17.12 -14.47 -11.34
C LEU A 65 -17.42 -15.50 -10.25
N ALA A 66 -18.59 -15.37 -9.63
CA ALA A 66 -19.28 -16.51 -9.05
C ALA A 66 -20.73 -16.42 -9.53
N LYS A 67 -21.02 -17.01 -10.70
CA LYS A 67 -22.40 -17.36 -11.03
C LYS A 67 -22.73 -18.66 -10.29
N PRO A 68 -23.71 -18.66 -9.39
CA PRO A 68 -24.32 -19.89 -8.90
C PRO A 68 -25.35 -20.42 -9.91
N ALA A 69 -25.50 -21.75 -9.91
CA ALA A 69 -26.64 -22.53 -10.39
C ALA A 69 -26.83 -22.70 -11.91
N ASP A 70 -26.27 -23.79 -12.44
CA ASP A 70 -27.00 -24.67 -13.36
C ASP A 70 -27.56 -25.84 -12.53
N PHE A 71 -28.61 -25.53 -11.76
CA PHE A 71 -29.50 -26.50 -11.13
C PHE A 71 -30.88 -26.25 -11.73
N PHE A 72 -31.18 -26.86 -12.87
CA PHE A 72 -32.52 -27.28 -13.33
C PHE A 72 -32.40 -27.97 -14.70
N GLY A 73 -32.93 -29.19 -14.80
CA GLY A 73 -33.44 -29.77 -16.05
C GLY A 73 -32.50 -30.66 -16.82
#